data_AF-A0A4R7JQP7-F1
#
_entry.id   AF-A0A4R7JQP7-F1
#
_cell.length_a   1.000
_cell.length_b   1.000
_cell.length_c   1.000
_cell.angle_alpha   90.00
_cell.angle_beta   90.00
_cell.angle_gamma   90.00
#
_symmetry.space_group_name_H-M   'P 1'
#
loop_
_entity.id
_entity.type
_entity.pdbx_description
1 polymer ?
#
loop_
_entity_poly.entity_id
_entity_poly.type
_entity_poly.pdbx_seq_one_letter_code
_entity_poly.pdbx_strand_id
1 'polypeptide(L)'
;MARLGTPQAAGAQDSPALKRALTTPLLYFFILGDVLGAGVYVLVGQVAADAGGAVWVPLAVALLLAMLTAASYAELATKYPRAGGASHYATRAFGPFAGFVAGFCMLAAGIVSVAALARGFGGDYLSAFVTLPVGLVAVLFLALLALVNARGIKESTRANVVATVVEVGGLLVIVVLGAWLLLRGDGDVSRLGQLGTPEKGAAAAVLSGSVLAYYSFVGFETSVNVAEETRDPRRSYPRALFGALATAGAVYVLVGLAASAAVPTDRLAGSSGPLLEVVEEAGGVPTRLFSAIALVAVANGALLTGIMSSRLAYGMARDGLLPAALTRVLPGRRTPWVAIAVTTLLSMLLALTGSVATLASTLVLLLLVVFLMVNTAVLVLRRDRGEADHFRTPTVLPVLGAASCVALATQIEAEVWLRGLLVVAVGTVLAAVAAVRRGRARDAAGNA
;
A
#
# COMPACT_ATOMS: atom_id res chain seq x y z
N MET A 1 45.80 48.67 -13.92
CA MET A 1 45.93 47.21 -13.74
C MET A 1 44.65 46.67 -13.16
N ALA A 2 43.89 45.97 -14.01
CA ALA A 2 42.59 45.39 -13.70
C ALA A 2 42.72 44.17 -12.77
N ARG A 3 41.78 44.00 -11.83
CA ARG A 3 41.41 42.70 -11.29
C ARG A 3 39.94 42.47 -11.59
N LEU A 4 39.71 41.57 -12.54
CA LEU A 4 38.41 41.07 -12.99
C LEU A 4 37.70 40.39 -11.82
N GLY A 5 36.52 40.88 -11.46
CA GLY A 5 35.57 40.15 -10.63
C GLY A 5 34.93 39.04 -11.47
N THR A 6 35.08 37.80 -11.02
CA THR A 6 34.35 36.65 -11.57
C THR A 6 32.85 36.82 -11.29
N PRO A 7 31.97 36.79 -12.31
CA PRO A 7 30.53 36.81 -12.07
C PRO A 7 30.11 35.48 -11.43
N GLN A 8 29.56 35.56 -10.22
CA GLN A 8 28.95 34.44 -9.52
C GLN A 8 27.76 33.94 -10.36
N ALA A 9 27.87 32.71 -10.85
CA ALA A 9 26.84 32.06 -11.65
C ALA A 9 25.50 32.04 -10.91
N ALA A 10 24.53 32.79 -11.41
CA ALA A 10 23.13 32.63 -11.10
C ALA A 10 22.66 31.27 -11.66
N GLY A 11 22.31 30.33 -10.79
CA GLY A 11 21.95 28.99 -11.26
C GLY A 11 21.58 27.98 -10.18
N ALA A 12 20.53 28.25 -9.40
CA ALA A 12 19.66 27.22 -8.83
C ALA A 12 18.36 27.89 -8.38
N GLN A 13 17.28 27.74 -9.16
CA GLN A 13 15.95 28.05 -8.68
C GLN A 13 15.60 27.02 -7.59
N ASP A 14 15.78 27.42 -6.33
CA ASP A 14 15.21 26.70 -5.20
C ASP A 14 13.69 26.62 -5.43
N SER A 15 13.21 25.41 -5.69
CA SER A 15 11.78 25.15 -5.66
C SER A 15 11.26 25.57 -4.28
N PRO A 16 10.13 26.30 -4.18
CA PRO A 16 9.64 26.79 -2.91
C PRO A 16 9.46 25.63 -1.93
N ALA A 17 10.19 25.66 -0.80
CA ALA A 17 10.19 24.60 0.19
C ALA A 17 8.79 24.43 0.81
N LEU A 18 8.34 23.18 0.95
CA LEU A 18 7.05 22.85 1.56
C LEU A 18 6.98 23.32 3.03
N LYS A 19 5.79 23.74 3.46
CA LYS A 19 5.57 24.21 4.84
C LYS A 19 5.54 23.01 5.80
N ARG A 20 6.41 23.03 6.83
CA ARG A 20 6.45 22.00 7.88
C ARG A 20 5.26 22.10 8.84
N ALA A 21 4.11 21.56 8.42
CA ALA A 21 2.85 21.65 9.15
C ALA A 21 2.50 20.38 9.96
N LEU A 22 3.01 19.21 9.57
CA LEU A 22 2.67 17.93 10.20
C LEU A 22 3.40 17.74 11.53
N THR A 23 2.64 17.60 12.62
CA THR A 23 3.16 17.22 13.94
C THR A 23 3.28 15.70 14.07
N THR A 24 4.05 15.22 15.05
CA THR A 24 4.19 13.77 15.30
C THR A 24 2.85 13.03 15.46
N PRO A 25 1.85 13.56 16.22
CA PRO A 25 0.55 12.89 16.32
C PRO A 25 -0.23 12.88 15.01
N LEU A 26 -0.20 13.98 14.24
CA LEU A 26 -0.87 14.01 12.92
C LEU A 26 -0.21 13.04 11.95
N LEU A 27 1.12 12.93 11.97
CA LEU A 27 1.85 11.95 11.17
C LEU A 27 1.49 10.52 11.61
N TYR A 28 1.41 10.26 12.92
CA TYR A 28 1.00 8.95 13.45
C TYR A 28 -0.40 8.56 12.95
N PHE A 29 -1.40 9.45 13.07
CA PHE A 29 -2.76 9.16 12.60
C PHE A 29 -2.84 9.03 11.07
N PHE A 30 -2.01 9.79 10.35
CA PHE A 30 -1.89 9.66 8.89
C PHE A 30 -1.37 8.27 8.51
N ILE A 31 -0.26 7.82 9.10
CA ILE A 31 0.31 6.49 8.83
C ILE A 31 -0.66 5.40 9.28
N LEU A 32 -1.26 5.55 10.46
CA LEU A 32 -2.19 4.58 11.01
C LEU A 32 -3.40 4.43 10.10
N GLY A 33 -3.97 5.53 9.59
CA GLY A 33 -5.13 5.49 8.69
C GLY A 33 -4.81 5.03 7.27
N ASP A 34 -3.56 5.12 6.83
CA ASP A 34 -3.15 4.59 5.52
C ASP A 34 -2.85 3.09 5.59
N VAL A 35 -2.34 2.62 6.74
CA VAL A 35 -2.08 1.19 7.01
C VAL A 35 -3.36 0.46 7.40
N LEU A 36 -4.17 1.03 8.31
CA LEU A 36 -5.50 0.50 8.68
C LEU A 36 -6.43 0.69 7.50
N GLY A 37 -6.42 -0.31 6.64
CA GLY A 37 -7.04 -0.28 5.34
C GLY A 37 -8.02 -1.43 5.14
N ALA A 38 -8.76 -1.30 4.05
CA ALA A 38 -9.72 -2.27 3.57
C ALA A 38 -9.15 -3.68 3.27
N GLY A 39 -7.82 -3.84 3.26
CA GLY A 39 -7.17 -5.14 3.10
C GLY A 39 -7.63 -6.16 4.14
N VAL A 40 -7.67 -5.79 5.42
CA VAL A 40 -8.10 -6.72 6.49
C VAL A 40 -9.58 -7.08 6.37
N TYR A 41 -10.42 -6.16 5.88
CA TYR A 41 -11.86 -6.42 5.72
C TYR A 41 -12.13 -7.51 4.68
N VAL A 42 -11.29 -7.61 3.64
CA VAL A 42 -11.56 -8.52 2.52
C VAL A 42 -10.66 -9.76 2.54
N LEU A 43 -9.43 -9.66 3.07
CA LEU A 43 -8.43 -10.72 2.95
C LEU A 43 -8.34 -11.67 4.14
N VAL A 44 -8.96 -11.38 5.29
CA VAL A 44 -8.89 -12.27 6.47
C VAL A 44 -9.31 -13.70 6.15
N GLY A 45 -10.36 -13.87 5.32
CA GLY A 45 -10.82 -15.18 4.87
C GLY A 45 -9.80 -15.90 3.99
N GLN A 46 -9.17 -15.18 3.06
CA GLN A 46 -8.12 -15.73 2.20
C GLN A 46 -6.85 -16.08 3.00
N VAL A 47 -6.51 -15.30 4.02
CA VAL A 47 -5.42 -15.65 4.96
C VAL A 47 -5.77 -16.92 5.72
N ALA A 48 -7.03 -17.09 6.15
CA ALA A 48 -7.50 -18.32 6.80
C ALA A 48 -7.42 -19.54 5.86
N ALA A 49 -7.75 -19.36 4.58
CA ALA A 49 -7.64 -20.42 3.57
C ALA A 49 -6.20 -20.92 3.42
N ASP A 50 -5.21 -20.03 3.48
CA ASP A 50 -3.80 -20.37 3.29
C ASP A 50 -3.09 -20.84 4.57
N ALA A 51 -3.48 -20.32 5.73
CA ALA A 51 -2.78 -20.53 6.99
C ALA A 51 -3.45 -21.53 7.94
N GLY A 52 -4.74 -21.81 7.74
CA GLY A 52 -5.58 -22.56 8.66
C GLY A 52 -6.26 -21.67 9.72
N GLY A 53 -6.71 -22.30 10.81
CA GLY A 53 -7.48 -21.64 11.87
C GLY A 53 -6.71 -20.55 12.62
N ALA A 54 -5.38 -20.59 12.67
CA ALA A 54 -4.56 -19.61 13.39
C ALA A 54 -4.22 -18.35 12.56
N VAL A 55 -5.25 -17.66 12.04
CA VAL A 55 -5.13 -16.47 11.16
C VAL A 55 -4.26 -15.35 11.73
N TRP A 56 -4.24 -15.21 13.05
CA TRP A 56 -3.43 -14.21 13.76
C TRP A 56 -1.91 -14.40 13.57
N VAL A 57 -1.43 -15.64 13.35
CA VAL A 57 0.00 -15.93 13.20
C VAL A 57 0.55 -15.33 11.91
N PRO A 58 -0.03 -15.55 10.71
CA PRO A 58 0.37 -14.84 9.49
C PRO A 58 0.32 -13.33 9.61
N LEU A 59 -0.68 -12.77 10.30
CA LEU A 59 -0.79 -11.31 10.51
C LEU A 59 0.35 -10.79 11.39
N ALA A 60 0.71 -11.52 12.44
CA ALA A 60 1.85 -11.21 13.29
C ALA A 60 3.19 -11.32 12.53
N VAL A 61 3.36 -12.37 11.72
CA VAL A 61 4.56 -12.55 10.88
C VAL A 61 4.65 -11.42 9.87
N ALA A 62 3.57 -11.12 9.12
CA ALA A 62 3.53 -10.02 8.17
C ALA A 62 3.87 -8.66 8.81
N LEU A 63 3.39 -8.39 10.03
CA LEU A 63 3.78 -7.21 10.80
C LEU A 63 5.30 -7.16 11.04
N LEU A 64 5.89 -8.27 11.51
CA LEU A 64 7.33 -8.33 11.77
C LEU A 64 8.12 -8.08 10.48
N LEU A 65 7.72 -8.68 9.36
CA LEU A 65 8.37 -8.48 8.07
C LEU A 65 8.22 -7.03 7.56
N ALA A 66 7.05 -6.42 7.76
CA ALA A 66 6.81 -5.01 7.42
C ALA A 66 7.70 -4.08 8.26
N MET A 67 7.87 -4.36 9.56
CA MET A 67 8.74 -3.60 10.46
C MET A 67 10.22 -3.62 10.04
N LEU A 68 10.70 -4.73 9.46
CA LEU A 68 12.07 -4.81 8.89
C LEU A 68 12.26 -3.77 7.78
N THR A 69 11.32 -3.72 6.84
CA THR A 69 11.35 -2.77 5.71
C THR A 69 11.08 -1.34 6.17
N ALA A 70 10.17 -1.14 7.13
CA ALA A 70 9.90 0.16 7.73
C ALA A 70 11.15 0.78 8.37
N ALA A 71 12.05 -0.03 8.93
CA ALA A 71 13.31 0.46 9.47
C ALA A 71 14.24 1.04 8.39
N SER A 72 14.27 0.45 7.20
CA SER A 72 14.98 0.98 6.03
C SER A 72 14.36 2.30 5.54
N TYR A 73 13.03 2.38 5.52
CA TYR A 73 12.32 3.63 5.21
C TYR A 73 12.56 4.72 6.25
N ALA A 74 12.57 4.41 7.54
CA ALA A 74 12.87 5.39 8.59
C ALA A 74 14.27 6.01 8.43
N GLU A 75 15.28 5.20 8.10
CA GLU A 75 16.63 5.72 7.84
C GLU A 75 16.67 6.59 6.58
N LEU A 76 16.08 6.14 5.47
CA LEU A 76 16.09 6.88 4.21
C LEU A 76 15.25 8.16 4.25
N ALA A 77 14.09 8.14 4.92
CA ALA A 77 13.23 9.32 5.07
C ALA A 77 13.84 10.39 5.97
N THR A 78 14.62 9.99 6.98
CA THR A 78 15.32 10.95 7.84
C THR A 78 16.62 11.46 7.23
N LYS A 79 17.31 10.64 6.41
CA LYS A 79 18.54 11.04 5.68
C LYS A 79 18.24 11.87 4.44
N TYR A 80 17.21 11.50 3.68
CA TYR A 80 16.77 12.17 2.46
C TYR A 80 15.26 12.46 2.57
N PRO A 81 14.87 13.49 3.35
CA PRO A 81 13.48 13.91 3.48
C PRO A 81 13.11 14.62 2.18
N ARG A 82 12.88 13.85 1.12
CA ARG A 82 12.41 14.36 -0.17
C ARG A 82 11.12 13.68 -0.62
N ALA A 83 10.20 14.47 -1.17
CA ALA A 83 8.99 13.94 -1.79
C ALA A 83 9.39 13.12 -3.04
N GLY A 84 9.02 11.84 -3.07
CA GLY A 84 9.44 10.91 -4.11
C GLY A 84 9.65 9.47 -3.63
N GLY A 85 9.69 9.22 -2.32
CA GLY A 85 9.60 7.88 -1.75
C GLY A 85 10.62 6.89 -2.32
N ALA A 86 10.17 5.67 -2.59
CA ALA A 86 11.03 4.58 -3.05
C ALA A 86 11.71 4.85 -4.41
N SER A 87 11.05 5.55 -5.34
CA SER A 87 11.64 5.87 -6.64
C SER A 87 12.80 6.85 -6.49
N HIS A 88 12.71 7.80 -5.56
CA HIS A 88 13.80 8.71 -5.24
C HIS A 88 15.01 7.96 -4.64
N TYR A 89 14.77 7.05 -3.69
CA TYR A 89 15.83 6.27 -3.06
C TYR A 89 16.53 5.33 -4.04
N ALA A 90 15.75 4.62 -4.87
CA ALA A 90 16.30 3.77 -5.92
C ALA A 90 17.08 4.59 -6.98
N THR A 91 16.60 5.79 -7.34
CA THR A 91 17.33 6.71 -8.23
C THR A 91 18.68 7.10 -7.66
N ARG A 92 18.73 7.41 -6.37
CA ARG A 92 19.97 7.86 -5.71
C ARG A 92 20.97 6.71 -5.50
N ALA A 93 20.48 5.50 -5.21
CA ALA A 93 21.33 4.34 -4.95
C ALA A 93 21.86 3.67 -6.23
N PHE A 94 21.00 3.52 -7.24
CA PHE A 94 21.26 2.67 -8.42
C PHE A 94 21.12 3.42 -9.75
N GLY A 95 20.73 4.68 -9.73
CA GLY A 95 20.56 5.52 -10.90
C GLY A 95 19.12 5.58 -11.44
N PRO A 96 18.86 6.44 -12.45
CA PRO A 96 17.51 6.78 -12.91
C PRO A 96 16.67 5.61 -13.42
N PHE A 97 17.31 4.57 -13.97
CA PHE A 97 16.61 3.39 -14.46
C PHE A 97 15.94 2.60 -13.33
N ALA A 98 16.67 2.31 -12.26
CA ALA A 98 16.11 1.63 -11.09
C ALA A 98 15.03 2.48 -10.40
N GLY A 99 15.24 3.79 -10.34
CA GLY A 99 14.24 4.76 -9.89
C GLY A 99 12.93 4.68 -10.67
N PHE A 100 13.00 4.59 -11.99
CA PHE A 100 11.83 4.38 -12.84
C PHE A 100 11.14 3.06 -12.50
N VAL A 101 11.90 1.95 -12.44
CA VAL A 101 11.32 0.62 -12.21
C VAL A 101 10.59 0.59 -10.86
N ALA A 102 11.19 1.17 -9.81
CA ALA A 102 10.55 1.31 -8.50
C ALA A 102 9.26 2.15 -8.59
N GLY A 103 9.31 3.31 -9.25
CA GLY A 103 8.12 4.16 -9.43
C GLY A 103 7.01 3.50 -10.26
N PHE A 104 7.37 2.75 -11.30
CA PHE A 104 6.43 2.01 -12.13
C PHE A 104 5.80 0.84 -11.36
N CYS A 105 6.58 0.09 -10.58
CA CYS A 105 6.05 -0.97 -9.72
C CYS A 105 5.09 -0.40 -8.67
N MET A 106 5.41 0.75 -8.06
CA MET A 106 4.49 1.46 -7.16
C MET A 106 3.18 1.89 -7.86
N LEU A 107 3.27 2.43 -9.07
CA LEU A 107 2.08 2.80 -9.85
C LEU A 107 1.22 1.58 -10.18
N ALA A 108 1.84 0.51 -10.66
CA ALA A 108 1.14 -0.73 -10.99
C ALA A 108 0.52 -1.38 -9.75
N ALA A 109 1.24 -1.40 -8.62
CA ALA A 109 0.72 -1.87 -7.33
C ALA A 109 -0.52 -1.09 -6.91
N GLY A 110 -0.52 0.24 -7.05
CA GLY A 110 -1.69 1.09 -6.77
C GLY A 110 -2.90 0.76 -7.66
N ILE A 111 -2.69 0.56 -8.97
CA ILE A 111 -3.74 0.16 -9.92
C ILE A 111 -4.32 -1.22 -9.56
N VAL A 112 -3.45 -2.19 -9.24
CA VAL A 112 -3.86 -3.54 -8.82
C VAL A 112 -4.63 -3.48 -7.49
N SER A 113 -4.21 -2.62 -6.55
CA SER A 113 -4.89 -2.41 -5.27
C SER A 113 -6.33 -1.94 -5.47
N VAL A 114 -6.52 -0.92 -6.30
CA VAL A 114 -7.84 -0.35 -6.61
C VAL A 114 -8.76 -1.41 -7.25
N ALA A 115 -8.20 -2.28 -8.09
CA ALA A 115 -8.93 -3.43 -8.65
C ALA A 115 -9.34 -4.45 -7.57
N ALA A 116 -8.44 -4.79 -6.65
CA ALA A 116 -8.71 -5.73 -5.55
C ALA A 116 -9.81 -5.20 -4.63
N LEU A 117 -9.72 -3.93 -4.24
CA LEU A 117 -10.72 -3.26 -3.40
C LEU A 117 -12.09 -3.16 -4.10
N ALA A 118 -12.13 -2.89 -5.42
CA ALA A 118 -13.38 -2.87 -6.17
C ALA A 118 -14.07 -4.25 -6.20
N ARG A 119 -13.29 -5.33 -6.24
CA ARG A 119 -13.82 -6.70 -6.14
C ARG A 119 -14.32 -7.01 -4.73
N GLY A 120 -13.57 -6.61 -3.70
CA GLY A 120 -14.00 -6.72 -2.31
C GLY A 120 -15.28 -5.92 -2.00
N PHE A 121 -15.44 -4.73 -2.61
CA PHE A 121 -16.64 -3.91 -2.47
C PHE A 121 -17.88 -4.62 -2.99
N GLY A 122 -17.77 -5.32 -4.13
CA GLY A 122 -18.88 -6.06 -4.73
C GLY A 122 -19.17 -7.43 -4.13
N GLY A 123 -18.44 -7.84 -3.09
CA GLY A 123 -18.65 -9.11 -2.38
C GLY A 123 -19.78 -9.05 -1.34
N ASP A 124 -19.67 -9.88 -0.31
CA ASP A 124 -20.74 -10.13 0.68
C ASP A 124 -21.16 -8.88 1.45
N TYR A 125 -20.27 -7.89 1.60
CA TYR A 125 -20.61 -6.61 2.20
C TYR A 125 -21.71 -5.87 1.43
N LEU A 126 -21.66 -5.84 0.09
CA LEU A 126 -22.73 -5.21 -0.69
C LEU A 126 -23.98 -6.08 -0.78
N SER A 127 -23.81 -7.41 -0.81
CA SER A 127 -24.91 -8.39 -0.83
C SER A 127 -25.86 -8.26 0.36
N ALA A 128 -25.41 -7.70 1.50
CA ALA A 128 -26.27 -7.35 2.63
C ALA A 128 -27.36 -6.31 2.31
N PHE A 129 -27.18 -5.55 1.23
CA PHE A 129 -28.12 -4.54 0.73
C PHE A 129 -28.73 -4.92 -0.61
N VAL A 130 -27.89 -5.31 -1.57
CA VAL A 130 -28.30 -5.62 -2.94
C VAL A 130 -27.37 -6.67 -3.54
N THR A 131 -27.96 -7.71 -4.12
CA THR A 131 -27.22 -8.78 -4.79
C THR A 131 -27.07 -8.45 -6.27
N LEU A 132 -25.85 -8.17 -6.71
CA LEU A 132 -25.51 -7.89 -8.10
C LEU A 132 -24.24 -8.66 -8.49
N PRO A 133 -24.03 -8.94 -9.79
CA PRO A 133 -22.79 -9.58 -10.24
C PRO A 133 -21.57 -8.72 -9.85
N VAL A 134 -20.59 -9.33 -9.17
CA VAL A 134 -19.41 -8.62 -8.64
C VAL A 134 -18.68 -7.82 -9.72
N GLY A 135 -18.58 -8.37 -10.94
CA GLY A 135 -17.93 -7.67 -12.07
C GLY A 135 -18.66 -6.39 -12.48
N LEU A 136 -20.00 -6.39 -12.49
CA LEU A 136 -20.80 -5.21 -12.79
C LEU A 136 -20.61 -4.14 -11.70
N VAL A 137 -20.67 -4.56 -10.43
CA VAL A 137 -20.45 -3.67 -9.29
C VAL A 137 -19.07 -3.04 -9.34
N ALA A 138 -18.01 -3.84 -9.58
CA ALA A 138 -16.65 -3.34 -9.65
C ALA A 138 -16.50 -2.25 -10.73
N VAL A 139 -17.09 -2.44 -11.91
CA VAL A 139 -17.07 -1.44 -13.00
C VAL A 139 -17.81 -0.17 -12.59
N LEU A 140 -19.03 -0.28 -12.06
CA LEU A 140 -19.84 0.88 -11.66
C LEU A 140 -19.17 1.65 -10.51
N PHE A 141 -18.66 0.94 -9.53
CA PHE A 141 -17.93 1.49 -8.39
C PHE A 141 -16.67 2.24 -8.83
N LEU A 142 -15.85 1.64 -9.69
CA LEU A 142 -14.64 2.29 -10.23
C LEU A 142 -14.98 3.51 -11.10
N ALA A 143 -16.05 3.47 -11.88
CA ALA A 143 -16.52 4.61 -12.65
C ALA A 143 -16.96 5.77 -11.73
N LEU A 144 -17.69 5.46 -10.66
CA LEU A 144 -18.08 6.45 -9.66
C LEU A 144 -16.85 7.05 -8.95
N LEU A 145 -15.90 6.22 -8.53
CA LEU A 145 -14.65 6.69 -7.92
C LEU A 145 -13.85 7.59 -8.86
N ALA A 146 -13.79 7.26 -10.16
CA ALA A 146 -13.11 8.10 -11.14
C ALA A 146 -13.78 9.48 -11.28
N LEU A 147 -15.12 9.55 -11.25
CA LEU A 147 -15.86 10.80 -11.27
C LEU A 147 -15.63 11.64 -10.01
N VAL A 148 -15.58 11.00 -8.84
CA VAL A 148 -15.26 11.66 -7.56
C VAL A 148 -13.83 12.19 -7.59
N ASN A 149 -12.87 11.38 -8.05
CA ASN A 149 -11.47 11.75 -8.20
C ASN A 149 -11.31 12.94 -9.18
N ALA A 150 -12.04 12.93 -10.31
CA ALA A 150 -12.02 14.00 -11.30
C ALA A 150 -12.62 15.33 -10.77
N ARG A 151 -13.64 15.27 -9.90
CA ARG A 151 -14.24 16.46 -9.25
C ARG A 151 -13.26 17.18 -8.31
N GLY A 152 -12.26 16.48 -7.79
CA GLY A 152 -11.14 17.06 -7.05
C GLY A 152 -11.33 17.11 -5.53
N ILE A 153 -10.20 17.00 -4.84
CA ILE A 153 -9.99 16.63 -3.42
C ILE A 153 -10.31 17.74 -2.41
N LYS A 154 -10.83 18.92 -2.82
CA LYS A 154 -10.94 20.06 -1.89
C LYS A 154 -11.85 19.80 -0.67
N GLU A 155 -12.73 18.80 -0.70
CA GLU A 155 -13.50 18.33 0.48
C GLU A 155 -12.99 17.01 1.10
N SER A 156 -11.98 16.36 0.52
CA SER A 156 -11.62 14.98 0.81
C SER A 156 -10.80 14.76 2.09
N THR A 157 -10.07 15.77 2.61
CA THR A 157 -9.26 15.57 3.83
C THR A 157 -10.13 15.32 5.08
N ARG A 158 -11.26 16.05 5.23
CA ARG A 158 -12.19 15.82 6.35
C ARG A 158 -12.97 14.52 6.19
N ALA A 159 -13.45 14.24 4.97
CA ALA A 159 -14.13 12.99 4.66
C ALA A 159 -13.22 11.77 4.92
N ASN A 160 -11.93 11.89 4.60
CA ASN A 160 -10.95 10.85 4.84
C ASN A 160 -10.77 10.56 6.35
N VAL A 161 -10.57 11.61 7.17
CA VAL A 161 -10.43 11.42 8.62
C VAL A 161 -11.67 10.73 9.22
N VAL A 162 -12.87 11.12 8.78
CA VAL A 162 -14.11 10.48 9.22
C VAL A 162 -14.16 9.02 8.77
N ALA A 163 -13.81 8.73 7.52
CA ALA A 163 -13.78 7.37 6.99
C ALA A 163 -12.77 6.48 7.74
N THR A 164 -11.56 6.99 8.02
CA THR A 164 -10.57 6.29 8.85
C THR A 164 -11.10 6.01 10.26
N VAL A 165 -11.76 6.98 10.90
CA VAL A 165 -12.35 6.74 12.25
C VAL A 165 -13.42 5.66 12.20
N VAL A 166 -14.26 5.67 11.16
CA VAL A 166 -15.29 4.63 10.93
C VAL A 166 -14.63 3.27 10.70
N GLU A 167 -13.56 3.22 9.91
CA GLU A 167 -12.79 2.02 9.59
C GLU A 167 -12.13 1.39 10.82
N VAL A 168 -11.42 2.20 11.63
CA VAL A 168 -10.84 1.74 12.90
C VAL A 168 -11.95 1.30 13.86
N GLY A 169 -13.05 2.06 13.93
CA GLY A 169 -14.21 1.71 14.74
C GLY A 169 -14.80 0.35 14.38
N GLY A 170 -14.95 0.04 13.10
CA GLY A 170 -15.44 -1.26 12.63
C GLY A 170 -14.53 -2.41 13.05
N LEU A 171 -13.21 -2.25 12.96
CA LEU A 171 -12.26 -3.27 13.42
C LEU A 171 -12.32 -3.48 14.93
N LEU A 172 -12.46 -2.40 15.70
CA LEU A 172 -12.64 -2.49 17.16
C LEU A 172 -13.94 -3.20 17.53
N VAL A 173 -15.03 -2.99 16.78
CA VAL A 173 -16.28 -3.74 16.96
C VAL A 173 -16.02 -5.24 16.79
N ILE A 174 -15.28 -5.67 15.78
CA ILE A 174 -14.93 -7.09 15.60
C ILE A 174 -14.14 -7.64 16.78
N VAL A 175 -13.15 -6.90 17.29
CA VAL A 175 -12.36 -7.30 18.46
C VAL A 175 -13.26 -7.47 19.69
N VAL A 176 -14.18 -6.53 19.92
CA VAL A 176 -15.13 -6.59 21.03
C VAL A 176 -16.09 -7.77 20.89
N LEU A 177 -16.63 -8.01 19.69
CA LEU A 177 -17.54 -9.14 19.43
C LEU A 177 -16.84 -10.49 19.60
N GLY A 178 -15.60 -10.64 19.12
CA GLY A 178 -14.81 -11.85 19.35
C GLY A 178 -14.52 -12.09 20.83
N ALA A 179 -14.13 -11.04 21.57
CA ALA A 179 -13.93 -11.14 23.02
C ALA A 179 -15.23 -11.53 23.75
N TRP A 180 -16.35 -10.98 23.32
CA TRP A 180 -17.66 -11.27 23.90
C TRP A 180 -18.14 -12.70 23.61
N LEU A 181 -17.90 -13.24 22.41
CA LEU A 181 -18.14 -14.66 22.08
C LEU A 181 -17.33 -15.59 22.98
N LEU A 182 -16.05 -15.26 23.22
CA LEU A 182 -15.20 -16.01 24.14
C LEU A 182 -15.73 -15.96 25.58
N LEU A 183 -16.20 -14.79 26.04
CA LEU A 183 -16.76 -14.62 27.38
C LEU A 183 -18.09 -15.37 27.58
N ARG A 184 -18.87 -15.54 26.50
CA ARG A 184 -20.11 -16.33 26.53
C ARG A 184 -19.88 -17.84 26.50
N GLY A 185 -18.70 -18.29 26.08
CA GLY A 185 -18.38 -19.70 25.90
C GLY A 185 -18.78 -20.27 24.54
N ASP A 186 -19.23 -19.41 23.61
CA ASP A 186 -19.62 -19.80 22.25
C ASP A 186 -18.41 -19.81 21.29
N GLY A 187 -17.29 -19.19 21.67
CA GLY A 187 -16.05 -19.18 20.90
C GLY A 187 -15.20 -20.44 21.05
N ASP A 188 -14.53 -20.84 19.97
CA ASP A 188 -13.69 -22.04 19.92
C ASP A 188 -12.20 -21.68 19.91
N VAL A 189 -11.60 -21.69 21.09
CA VAL A 189 -10.17 -21.36 21.30
C VAL A 189 -9.25 -22.42 20.68
N SER A 190 -9.72 -23.64 20.43
CA SER A 190 -8.90 -24.70 19.84
C SER A 190 -8.38 -24.34 18.45
N ARG A 191 -9.12 -23.52 17.70
CA ARG A 191 -8.76 -23.02 16.37
C ARG A 191 -7.57 -22.08 16.38
N LEU A 192 -7.29 -21.41 17.50
CA LEU A 192 -6.16 -20.47 17.61
C LEU A 192 -4.80 -21.14 17.44
N GLY A 193 -4.71 -22.46 17.70
CA GLY A 193 -3.51 -23.27 17.52
C GLY A 193 -3.51 -24.11 16.23
N GLN A 194 -4.58 -24.08 15.43
CA GLN A 194 -4.69 -24.86 14.19
C GLN A 194 -3.90 -24.18 13.07
N LEU A 195 -2.61 -24.52 12.99
CA LEU A 195 -1.69 -24.05 11.97
C LEU A 195 -1.49 -25.11 10.89
N GLY A 196 -1.55 -24.69 9.63
CA GLY A 196 -1.40 -25.58 8.49
C GLY A 196 -2.73 -25.90 7.83
N THR A 197 -2.63 -26.41 6.62
CA THR A 197 -3.75 -26.95 5.84
C THR A 197 -3.46 -28.42 5.55
N PRO A 198 -4.45 -29.21 5.08
CA PRO A 198 -4.20 -30.59 4.65
C PRO A 198 -3.07 -30.71 3.60
N GLU A 199 -2.83 -29.64 2.83
CA GLU A 199 -1.85 -29.59 1.74
C GLU A 199 -0.50 -28.99 2.16
N LYS A 200 -0.49 -28.08 3.14
CA LYS A 200 0.70 -27.32 3.57
C LYS A 200 0.97 -27.53 5.06
N GLY A 201 2.19 -27.95 5.40
CA GLY A 201 2.65 -27.96 6.80
C GLY A 201 2.63 -26.55 7.43
N ALA A 202 2.58 -26.48 8.76
CA ALA A 202 2.41 -25.23 9.53
C ALA A 202 3.32 -24.07 9.07
N ALA A 203 4.62 -24.31 8.86
CA ALA A 203 5.55 -23.27 8.45
C ALA A 203 5.27 -22.70 7.05
N ALA A 204 4.96 -23.57 6.07
CA ALA A 204 4.66 -23.16 4.71
C ALA A 204 3.32 -22.44 4.61
N ALA A 205 2.33 -22.90 5.37
CA ALA A 205 1.00 -22.27 5.48
C ALA A 205 1.10 -20.87 6.09
N VAL A 206 1.86 -20.71 7.19
CA VAL A 206 2.11 -19.39 7.79
C VAL A 206 2.79 -18.45 6.81
N LEU A 207 3.82 -18.91 6.08
CA LEU A 207 4.55 -18.06 5.15
C LEU A 207 3.68 -17.68 3.94
N SER A 208 2.86 -18.60 3.42
CA SER A 208 1.88 -18.33 2.35
C SER A 208 0.84 -17.31 2.79
N GLY A 209 0.18 -17.55 3.94
CA GLY A 209 -0.81 -16.61 4.49
C GLY A 209 -0.19 -15.25 4.83
N SER A 210 1.10 -15.22 5.18
CA SER A 210 1.83 -13.97 5.45
C SER A 210 1.96 -13.10 4.21
N VAL A 211 2.02 -13.68 3.00
CA VAL A 211 2.03 -12.91 1.74
C VAL A 211 0.73 -12.12 1.61
N LEU A 212 -0.42 -12.76 1.80
CA LEU A 212 -1.72 -12.10 1.73
C LEU A 212 -1.91 -11.11 2.89
N ALA A 213 -1.51 -11.49 4.10
CA ALA A 213 -1.56 -10.61 5.27
C ALA A 213 -0.66 -9.37 5.10
N TYR A 214 0.45 -9.48 4.36
CA TYR A 214 1.34 -8.37 4.07
C TYR A 214 0.63 -7.24 3.30
N TYR A 215 -0.38 -7.58 2.47
CA TYR A 215 -1.23 -6.59 1.81
C TYR A 215 -1.90 -5.64 2.83
N SER A 216 -2.35 -6.16 3.97
CA SER A 216 -3.01 -5.34 4.99
C SER A 216 -2.07 -4.32 5.65
N PHE A 217 -0.75 -4.51 5.53
CA PHE A 217 0.25 -3.57 6.04
C PHE A 217 0.73 -2.56 5.00
N VAL A 218 0.27 -2.66 3.76
CA VAL A 218 0.61 -1.71 2.69
C VAL A 218 0.04 -0.33 3.03
N GLY A 219 0.82 0.72 2.81
CA GLY A 219 0.45 2.11 3.11
C GLY A 219 1.53 2.83 3.90
N PHE A 220 2.28 2.13 4.76
CA PHE A 220 3.33 2.78 5.55
C PHE A 220 4.39 3.45 4.68
N GLU A 221 4.64 2.95 3.47
CA GLU A 221 5.59 3.50 2.51
C GLU A 221 5.15 4.83 1.89
N THR A 222 3.84 5.12 1.86
CA THR A 222 3.31 6.38 1.33
C THR A 222 3.66 7.56 2.23
N SER A 223 3.84 7.30 3.53
CA SER A 223 4.18 8.28 4.56
C SER A 223 5.47 9.05 4.28
N VAL A 224 6.37 8.45 3.50
CA VAL A 224 7.62 9.08 3.09
C VAL A 224 7.36 10.36 2.30
N ASN A 225 6.27 10.43 1.55
CA ASN A 225 5.94 11.59 0.72
C ASN A 225 5.62 12.83 1.54
N VAL A 226 5.18 12.66 2.79
CA VAL A 226 4.89 13.76 3.72
C VAL A 226 6.03 14.01 4.72
N ALA A 227 7.17 13.34 4.55
CA ALA A 227 8.35 13.53 5.40
C ALA A 227 8.92 14.95 5.28
N GLU A 228 8.88 15.57 4.08
CA GLU A 228 9.27 16.97 3.87
C GLU A 228 8.40 17.96 4.68
N GLU A 229 7.11 17.65 4.83
CA GLU A 229 6.11 18.48 5.51
C GLU A 229 6.07 18.23 7.03
N THR A 230 6.85 17.27 7.53
CA THR A 230 6.89 16.88 8.95
C THR A 230 7.77 17.83 9.77
N ARG A 231 7.30 18.19 10.96
CA ARG A 231 8.09 18.91 11.98
C ARG A 231 9.07 17.96 12.65
N ASP A 232 10.35 18.31 12.58
CA ASP A 232 11.46 17.47 13.04
C ASP A 232 11.37 16.01 12.52
N PRO A 233 11.50 15.79 11.19
CA PRO A 233 11.36 14.46 10.60
C PRO A 233 12.27 13.42 11.25
N ARG A 234 13.48 13.82 11.67
CA ARG A 234 14.48 12.95 12.32
C ARG A 234 13.93 12.16 13.50
N ARG A 235 13.15 12.82 14.36
CA ARG A 235 12.63 12.25 15.59
C ARG A 235 11.16 11.87 15.50
N SER A 236 10.37 12.67 14.79
CA SER A 236 8.94 12.45 14.64
C SER A 236 8.63 11.27 13.73
N TYR A 237 9.37 11.13 12.62
CA TYR A 237 9.05 10.15 11.59
C TYR A 237 9.23 8.70 12.07
N PRO A 238 10.37 8.30 12.66
CA PRO A 238 10.53 6.92 13.13
C PRO A 238 9.50 6.55 14.22
N ARG A 239 9.22 7.46 15.16
CA ARG A 239 8.25 7.23 16.24
C ARG A 239 6.83 7.06 15.71
N ALA A 240 6.43 7.92 14.77
CA ALA A 240 5.13 7.82 14.14
C ALA A 240 5.01 6.55 13.30
N LEU A 241 6.03 6.21 12.51
CA LEU A 241 6.03 5.03 11.64
C LEU A 241 5.93 3.73 12.44
N PHE A 242 6.84 3.51 13.38
CA PHE A 242 6.83 2.27 14.18
C PHE A 242 5.63 2.20 15.13
N GLY A 243 5.22 3.34 15.72
CA GLY A 243 4.04 3.38 16.57
C GLY A 243 2.76 3.03 15.82
N ALA A 244 2.58 3.59 14.61
CA ALA A 244 1.42 3.34 13.78
C ALA A 244 1.38 1.89 13.28
N LEU A 245 2.52 1.35 12.81
CA LEU A 245 2.63 -0.04 12.40
C LEU A 245 2.37 -1.02 13.55
N ALA A 246 2.94 -0.78 14.72
CA ALA A 246 2.70 -1.62 15.90
C ALA A 246 1.23 -1.60 16.33
N THR A 247 0.59 -0.43 16.27
CA THR A 247 -0.83 -0.30 16.62
C THR A 247 -1.73 -0.97 15.59
N ALA A 248 -1.50 -0.75 14.30
CA ALA A 248 -2.23 -1.43 13.24
C ALA A 248 -2.06 -2.95 13.32
N GLY A 249 -0.84 -3.41 13.53
CA GLY A 249 -0.52 -4.82 13.71
C GLY A 249 -1.20 -5.44 14.92
N ALA A 250 -1.22 -4.74 16.06
CA ALA A 250 -1.95 -5.21 17.23
C ALA A 250 -3.45 -5.35 16.93
N VAL A 251 -4.07 -4.36 16.28
CA VAL A 251 -5.49 -4.43 15.88
C VAL A 251 -5.72 -5.62 14.93
N TYR A 252 -4.88 -5.82 13.92
CA TYR A 252 -5.03 -6.93 12.98
C TYR A 252 -4.85 -8.29 13.63
N VAL A 253 -3.86 -8.45 14.52
CA VAL A 253 -3.67 -9.68 15.30
C VAL A 253 -4.90 -9.97 16.16
N LEU A 254 -5.46 -8.96 16.83
CA LEU A 254 -6.68 -9.09 17.61
C LEU A 254 -7.90 -9.44 16.75
N VAL A 255 -8.03 -8.84 15.57
CA VAL A 255 -9.09 -9.19 14.59
C VAL A 255 -8.91 -10.63 14.10
N GLY A 256 -7.68 -11.06 13.83
CA GLY A 256 -7.38 -12.45 13.46
C GLY A 256 -7.75 -13.42 14.56
N LEU A 257 -7.39 -13.12 15.83
CA LEU A 257 -7.78 -13.92 16.99
C LEU A 257 -9.31 -13.99 17.13
N ALA A 258 -10.00 -12.85 17.01
CA ALA A 258 -11.45 -12.76 17.09
C ALA A 258 -12.13 -13.59 15.98
N ALA A 259 -11.69 -13.44 14.73
CA ALA A 259 -12.25 -14.18 13.61
C ALA A 259 -12.02 -15.69 13.76
N SER A 260 -10.80 -16.11 14.09
CA SER A 260 -10.44 -17.50 14.32
C SER A 260 -11.25 -18.17 15.43
N ALA A 261 -11.48 -17.46 16.54
CA ALA A 261 -12.25 -17.99 17.66
C ALA A 261 -13.76 -18.01 17.37
N ALA A 262 -14.27 -17.03 16.62
CA ALA A 262 -15.69 -16.90 16.34
C ALA A 262 -16.16 -17.90 15.28
N VAL A 263 -15.49 -17.95 14.13
CA VAL A 263 -16.04 -18.58 12.93
C VAL A 263 -15.18 -19.78 12.49
N PRO A 264 -15.77 -20.90 12.03
CA PRO A 264 -15.01 -22.02 11.48
C PRO A 264 -14.16 -21.60 10.27
N THR A 265 -12.94 -22.15 10.18
CA THR A 265 -11.95 -21.79 9.16
C THR A 265 -12.48 -21.94 7.73
N ASP A 266 -13.22 -23.02 7.45
CA ASP A 266 -13.78 -23.25 6.10
C ASP A 266 -14.82 -22.20 5.71
N ARG A 267 -15.60 -21.70 6.68
CA ARG A 267 -16.58 -20.63 6.43
C ARG A 267 -15.87 -19.29 6.19
N LEU A 268 -14.82 -18.99 6.98
CA LEU A 268 -13.98 -17.82 6.72
C LEU A 268 -13.32 -17.87 5.35
N ALA A 269 -12.75 -19.03 4.98
CA ALA A 269 -12.07 -19.24 3.71
C ALA A 269 -12.99 -19.07 2.49
N GLY A 270 -14.25 -19.50 2.62
CA GLY A 270 -15.28 -19.37 1.58
C GLY A 270 -15.94 -18.00 1.48
N SER A 271 -15.77 -17.12 2.48
CA SER A 271 -16.45 -15.82 2.56
C SER A 271 -15.64 -14.70 1.91
N SER A 272 -16.32 -13.86 1.12
CA SER A 272 -15.75 -12.60 0.60
C SER A 272 -15.96 -11.42 1.55
N GLY A 273 -16.75 -11.61 2.61
CA GLY A 273 -16.92 -10.71 3.75
C GLY A 273 -16.62 -11.41 5.08
N PRO A 274 -15.39 -11.89 5.33
CA PRO A 274 -15.05 -12.73 6.49
C PRO A 274 -15.33 -12.06 7.84
N LEU A 275 -15.24 -10.73 7.93
CA LEU A 275 -15.57 -10.02 9.17
C LEU A 275 -17.08 -9.88 9.38
N LEU A 276 -17.88 -9.95 8.32
CA LEU A 276 -19.34 -10.01 8.43
C LEU A 276 -19.79 -11.32 9.07
N GLU A 277 -19.14 -12.44 8.74
CA GLU A 277 -19.38 -13.75 9.39
C GLU A 277 -19.19 -13.68 10.91
N VAL A 278 -18.19 -12.94 11.39
CA VAL A 278 -17.95 -12.75 12.83
C VAL A 278 -19.10 -11.98 13.47
N VAL A 279 -19.66 -10.99 12.77
CA VAL A 279 -20.82 -10.23 13.24
C VAL A 279 -22.08 -11.07 13.26
N GLU A 280 -22.26 -11.94 12.27
CA GLU A 280 -23.39 -12.86 12.20
C GLU A 280 -23.35 -13.90 13.31
N GLU A 281 -22.17 -14.46 13.59
CA GLU A 281 -21.98 -15.47 14.63
C GLU A 281 -22.11 -14.86 16.04
N ALA A 282 -21.53 -13.67 16.28
CA ALA A 282 -21.67 -12.99 17.56
C ALA A 282 -23.11 -12.49 17.78
N GLY A 283 -23.75 -11.96 16.73
CA GLY A 283 -24.99 -11.21 16.89
C GLY A 283 -24.80 -9.91 17.69
N GLY A 284 -25.91 -9.21 17.95
CA GLY A 284 -25.90 -7.95 18.72
C GLY A 284 -25.59 -6.69 17.91
N VAL A 285 -24.99 -6.81 16.72
CA VAL A 285 -24.82 -5.71 15.77
C VAL A 285 -25.58 -6.03 14.48
N PRO A 286 -26.41 -5.09 13.94
CA PRO A 286 -27.07 -5.32 12.66
C PRO A 286 -26.05 -5.53 11.53
N THR A 287 -26.17 -6.64 10.80
CA THR A 287 -25.29 -6.99 9.68
C THR A 287 -25.18 -5.86 8.65
N ARG A 288 -26.31 -5.24 8.30
CA ARG A 288 -26.35 -4.06 7.41
C ARG A 288 -25.53 -2.88 7.94
N LEU A 289 -25.53 -2.63 9.25
CA LEU A 289 -24.73 -1.54 9.83
C LEU A 289 -23.23 -1.82 9.67
N PHE A 290 -22.81 -3.05 9.98
CA PHE A 290 -21.41 -3.44 9.81
C PHE A 290 -20.98 -3.45 8.33
N SER A 291 -21.83 -3.97 7.45
CA SER A 291 -21.60 -3.92 6.00
C SER A 291 -21.45 -2.48 5.49
N ALA A 292 -22.24 -1.52 6.00
CA ALA A 292 -22.05 -0.11 5.64
C ALA A 292 -20.68 0.42 6.07
N ILE A 293 -20.21 0.07 7.28
CA ILE A 293 -18.89 0.45 7.79
C ILE A 293 -17.79 -0.14 6.89
N ALA A 294 -17.87 -1.42 6.55
CA ALA A 294 -16.93 -2.10 5.68
C ALA A 294 -16.91 -1.49 4.25
N LEU A 295 -18.08 -1.20 3.67
CA LEU A 295 -18.17 -0.56 2.36
C LEU A 295 -17.57 0.86 2.36
N VAL A 296 -17.74 1.62 3.44
CA VAL A 296 -17.10 2.94 3.59
C VAL A 296 -15.58 2.82 3.68
N ALA A 297 -15.06 1.84 4.44
CA ALA A 297 -13.62 1.57 4.54
C ALA A 297 -13.03 1.20 3.17
N VAL A 298 -13.64 0.24 2.47
CA VAL A 298 -13.24 -0.20 1.12
C VAL A 298 -13.31 0.96 0.11
N ALA A 299 -14.37 1.76 0.15
CA ALA A 299 -14.52 2.93 -0.70
C ALA A 299 -13.43 3.98 -0.47
N ASN A 300 -13.12 4.26 0.79
CA ASN A 300 -12.09 5.22 1.15
C ASN A 300 -10.69 4.77 0.69
N GLY A 301 -10.32 3.52 0.98
CA GLY A 301 -9.04 2.95 0.55
C GLY A 301 -8.88 2.96 -0.98
N ALA A 302 -9.93 2.60 -1.72
CA ALA A 302 -9.91 2.61 -3.18
C ALA A 302 -9.81 4.05 -3.74
N LEU A 303 -10.53 5.01 -3.15
CA LEU A 303 -10.47 6.42 -3.55
C LEU A 303 -9.07 7.00 -3.33
N LEU A 304 -8.49 6.85 -2.14
CA LEU A 304 -7.16 7.36 -1.82
C LEU A 304 -6.09 6.74 -2.70
N THR A 305 -6.12 5.42 -2.88
CA THR A 305 -5.14 4.73 -3.72
C THR A 305 -5.29 5.12 -5.19
N GLY A 306 -6.51 5.32 -5.68
CA GLY A 306 -6.76 5.81 -7.04
C GLY A 306 -6.27 7.25 -7.26
N ILE A 307 -6.43 8.11 -6.26
CA ILE A 307 -5.87 9.47 -6.26
C ILE A 307 -4.33 9.41 -6.34
N MET A 308 -3.69 8.62 -5.47
CA MET A 308 -2.23 8.49 -5.45
C MET A 308 -1.70 7.92 -6.76
N SER A 309 -2.33 6.87 -7.29
CA SER A 309 -1.94 6.23 -8.55
C SER A 309 -2.02 7.20 -9.74
N SER A 310 -3.13 7.94 -9.87
CA SER A 310 -3.30 8.91 -10.97
C SER A 310 -2.34 10.09 -10.87
N ARG A 311 -2.00 10.56 -9.65
CA ARG A 311 -0.98 11.60 -9.43
C ARG A 311 0.43 11.11 -9.72
N LEU A 312 0.76 9.87 -9.35
CA LEU A 312 2.04 9.26 -9.67
C LEU A 312 2.21 9.09 -11.19
N ALA A 313 1.18 8.58 -11.87
CA ALA A 313 1.16 8.48 -13.34
C ALA A 313 1.35 9.84 -14.02
N TYR A 314 0.66 10.89 -13.53
CA TYR A 314 0.83 12.26 -14.01
C TYR A 314 2.26 12.77 -13.78
N GLY A 315 2.84 12.57 -12.59
CA GLY A 315 4.20 12.98 -12.25
C GLY A 315 5.24 12.31 -13.15
N MET A 316 5.13 10.99 -13.33
CA MET A 316 6.00 10.24 -14.25
C MET A 316 5.85 10.73 -15.70
N ALA A 317 4.63 11.01 -16.16
CA ALA A 317 4.42 11.56 -17.50
C ALA A 317 5.04 12.96 -17.66
N ARG A 318 4.97 13.81 -16.63
CA ARG A 318 5.60 15.13 -16.61
C ARG A 318 7.13 15.03 -16.68
N ASP A 319 7.71 14.02 -16.05
CA ASP A 319 9.15 13.75 -16.11
C ASP A 319 9.60 13.06 -17.42
N GLY A 320 8.69 12.96 -18.41
CA GLY A 320 8.95 12.35 -19.71
C GLY A 320 9.10 10.82 -19.67
N LEU A 321 8.66 10.19 -18.58
CA LEU A 321 8.78 8.76 -18.34
C LEU A 321 7.60 7.95 -18.89
N LEU A 322 6.41 8.55 -18.94
CA LEU A 322 5.20 7.97 -19.52
C LEU A 322 4.69 8.85 -20.68
N PRO A 323 3.74 8.37 -21.51
CA PRO A 323 3.21 9.14 -22.62
C PRO A 323 2.68 10.52 -22.18
N ALA A 324 3.06 11.57 -22.92
CA ALA A 324 2.73 12.95 -22.61
C ALA A 324 1.20 13.21 -22.54
N ALA A 325 0.37 12.36 -23.13
CA ALA A 325 -1.09 12.47 -23.00
C ALA A 325 -1.57 12.42 -21.53
N LEU A 326 -0.85 11.72 -20.64
CA LEU A 326 -1.18 11.61 -19.22
C LEU A 326 -0.96 12.92 -18.44
N THR A 327 -0.26 13.90 -19.01
CA THR A 327 -0.08 15.23 -18.39
C THR A 327 -1.25 16.18 -18.64
N ARG A 328 -2.27 15.76 -19.40
CA ARG A 328 -3.46 16.58 -19.66
C ARG A 328 -4.30 16.72 -18.39
N VAL A 329 -4.64 17.95 -18.04
CA VAL A 329 -5.45 18.31 -16.86
C VAL A 329 -6.75 19.00 -17.25
N LEU A 330 -7.78 18.88 -16.41
CA LEU A 330 -9.06 19.57 -16.61
C LEU A 330 -8.90 21.09 -16.44
N PRO A 331 -9.50 21.91 -17.34
CA PRO A 331 -9.57 23.36 -17.18
C PRO A 331 -10.18 23.75 -15.83
N GLY A 332 -9.59 24.75 -15.16
CA GLY A 332 -10.03 25.23 -13.85
C GLY A 332 -9.57 24.39 -12.65
N ARG A 333 -9.89 23.09 -12.62
CA ARG A 333 -9.62 22.21 -11.46
C ARG A 333 -8.21 21.64 -11.40
N ARG A 334 -7.46 21.65 -12.51
CA ARG A 334 -6.10 21.12 -12.64
C ARG A 334 -5.97 19.64 -12.22
N THR A 335 -7.04 18.85 -12.37
CA THR A 335 -7.06 17.41 -12.10
C THR A 335 -6.61 16.62 -13.34
N PRO A 336 -5.70 15.63 -13.22
CA PRO A 336 -5.11 14.91 -14.36
C PRO A 336 -6.08 13.85 -14.91
N TRP A 337 -7.10 14.28 -15.66
CA TRP A 337 -8.22 13.41 -16.05
C TRP A 337 -7.82 12.24 -16.95
N VAL A 338 -6.80 12.40 -17.81
CA VAL A 338 -6.33 11.28 -18.66
C VAL A 338 -5.64 10.22 -17.80
N ALA A 339 -4.85 10.64 -16.80
CA ALA A 339 -4.24 9.71 -15.86
C ALA A 339 -5.28 8.98 -15.03
N ILE A 340 -6.33 9.68 -14.58
CA ILE A 340 -7.48 9.06 -13.89
C ILE A 340 -8.15 8.04 -14.81
N ALA A 341 -8.53 8.43 -16.03
CA ALA A 341 -9.21 7.54 -16.96
C ALA A 341 -8.40 6.27 -17.28
N VAL A 342 -7.10 6.41 -17.56
CA VAL A 342 -6.22 5.27 -17.88
C VAL A 342 -6.03 4.36 -16.66
N THR A 343 -5.72 4.91 -15.48
CA THR A 343 -5.52 4.10 -14.28
C THR A 343 -6.80 3.39 -13.84
N THR A 344 -7.96 4.06 -13.93
CA THR A 344 -9.27 3.46 -13.67
C THR A 344 -9.59 2.36 -14.70
N LEU A 345 -9.37 2.59 -15.99
CA LEU A 345 -9.62 1.58 -17.02
C LEU A 345 -8.78 0.32 -16.80
N LEU A 346 -7.49 0.48 -16.50
CA LEU A 346 -6.62 -0.64 -16.15
C LEU A 346 -7.11 -1.38 -14.89
N SER A 347 -7.56 -0.64 -13.87
CA SER A 347 -8.13 -1.23 -12.66
C SER A 347 -9.42 -2.01 -12.96
N MET A 348 -10.27 -1.51 -13.86
CA MET A 348 -11.50 -2.21 -14.29
C MET A 348 -11.17 -3.53 -15.01
N LEU A 349 -10.22 -3.51 -15.95
CA LEU A 349 -9.79 -4.72 -16.66
C LEU A 349 -9.22 -5.78 -15.72
N LEU A 350 -8.40 -5.35 -14.74
CA LEU A 350 -7.85 -6.24 -13.71
C LEU A 350 -8.94 -6.78 -12.77
N ALA A 351 -9.90 -5.94 -12.37
CA ALA A 351 -11.02 -6.37 -11.52
C ALA A 351 -11.89 -7.42 -12.21
N LEU A 352 -12.06 -7.36 -13.53
CA LEU A 352 -12.84 -8.33 -14.31
C LEU A 352 -12.12 -9.67 -14.53
N THR A 353 -10.78 -9.70 -14.44
CA THR A 353 -9.96 -10.87 -14.78
C THR A 353 -9.28 -11.52 -13.57
N GLY A 354 -9.28 -10.84 -12.41
CA GLY A 354 -8.63 -11.31 -11.18
C GLY A 354 -9.61 -11.66 -10.05
N SER A 355 -9.20 -12.62 -9.22
CA SER A 355 -9.76 -12.79 -7.87
C SER A 355 -9.14 -11.76 -6.91
N VAL A 356 -9.77 -11.54 -5.75
CA VAL A 356 -9.21 -10.64 -4.72
C VAL A 356 -7.82 -11.13 -4.28
N ALA A 357 -7.67 -12.43 -4.03
CA ALA A 357 -6.39 -13.03 -3.63
C ALA A 357 -5.31 -12.86 -4.70
N THR A 358 -5.62 -13.16 -5.98
CA THR A 358 -4.65 -13.03 -7.08
C THR A 358 -4.22 -11.57 -7.25
N LEU A 359 -5.15 -10.61 -7.14
CA LEU A 359 -4.83 -9.18 -7.22
C LEU A 359 -4.00 -8.72 -6.02
N ALA A 360 -4.37 -9.11 -4.80
CA ALA A 360 -3.61 -8.80 -3.59
C ALA A 360 -2.18 -9.36 -3.64
N SER A 361 -2.00 -10.63 -4.04
CA SER A 361 -0.68 -11.24 -4.22
C SER A 361 0.12 -10.59 -5.34
N THR A 362 -0.52 -10.17 -6.45
CA THR A 362 0.15 -9.43 -7.53
C THR A 362 0.66 -8.07 -7.02
N LEU A 363 -0.16 -7.36 -6.23
CA LEU A 363 0.27 -6.12 -5.58
C LEU A 363 1.47 -6.36 -4.68
N VAL A 364 1.37 -7.37 -3.79
CA VAL A 364 2.43 -7.68 -2.83
C VAL A 364 3.71 -8.00 -3.59
N LEU A 365 3.68 -8.84 -4.63
CA LEU A 365 4.84 -9.13 -5.48
C LEU A 365 5.50 -7.85 -6.02
N LEU A 366 4.72 -6.92 -6.56
CA LEU A 366 5.24 -5.66 -7.09
C LEU A 366 5.88 -4.80 -5.99
N LEU A 367 5.28 -4.76 -4.80
CA LEU A 367 5.86 -4.06 -3.66
C LEU A 367 7.09 -4.77 -3.08
N LEU A 368 7.17 -6.10 -3.11
CA LEU A 368 8.36 -6.83 -2.70
C LEU A 368 9.58 -6.45 -3.56
N VAL A 369 9.38 -6.21 -4.86
CA VAL A 369 10.43 -5.68 -5.74
C VAL A 369 10.88 -4.29 -5.27
N VAL A 370 9.93 -3.40 -4.97
CA VAL A 370 10.21 -2.04 -4.47
C VAL A 370 10.92 -2.08 -3.11
N PHE A 371 10.44 -2.90 -2.19
CA PHE A 371 10.98 -3.05 -0.85
C PHE A 371 12.36 -3.70 -0.87
N LEU A 372 12.61 -4.65 -1.77
CA LEU A 372 13.96 -5.17 -2.02
C LEU A 372 14.90 -4.06 -2.47
N MET A 373 14.46 -3.19 -3.39
CA MET A 373 15.25 -2.02 -3.82
C MET A 373 15.50 -1.05 -2.66
N VAL A 374 14.52 -0.80 -1.79
CA VAL A 374 14.66 0.12 -0.65
C VAL A 374 15.60 -0.45 0.42
N ASN A 375 15.44 -1.73 0.79
CA ASN A 375 16.29 -2.42 1.75
C ASN A 375 17.75 -2.52 1.27
N THR A 376 17.97 -2.67 -0.03
CA THR A 376 19.32 -2.63 -0.60
C THR A 376 19.85 -1.19 -0.76
N ALA A 377 18.99 -0.24 -1.14
CA ALA A 377 19.35 1.17 -1.29
C ALA A 377 19.86 1.78 0.01
N VAL A 378 19.25 1.47 1.16
CA VAL A 378 19.74 1.99 2.46
C VAL A 378 21.16 1.51 2.76
N LEU A 379 21.49 0.26 2.43
CA LEU A 379 22.84 -0.29 2.62
C LEU A 379 23.87 0.37 1.70
N VAL A 380 23.50 0.63 0.44
CA VAL A 380 24.36 1.32 -0.53
C VAL A 380 24.57 2.78 -0.15
N LEU A 381 23.49 3.48 0.20
CA LEU A 381 23.50 4.92 0.51
C LEU A 381 24.16 5.24 1.85
N ARG A 382 24.47 4.27 2.71
CA ARG A 382 25.33 4.49 3.89
C ARG A 382 26.75 4.91 3.54
N ARG A 383 27.23 4.61 2.32
CA ARG A 383 28.53 5.10 1.83
C ARG A 383 28.53 6.60 1.56
N ASP A 384 27.37 7.20 1.34
CA ASP A 384 27.19 8.65 1.20
C ASP A 384 27.40 9.32 2.58
N ARG A 385 28.52 10.04 2.74
CA ARG A 385 28.97 10.67 3.99
C ARG A 385 28.23 11.98 4.33
N GLY A 386 27.11 12.29 3.67
CA GLY A 386 26.34 13.51 3.93
C GLY A 386 26.17 13.83 5.42
N GLU A 387 26.44 15.08 5.79
CA GLU A 387 26.76 15.56 7.16
C GLU A 387 25.55 15.63 8.14
N ALA A 388 24.37 15.18 7.73
CA ALA A 388 23.19 15.25 8.58
C ALA A 388 23.08 14.00 9.49
N ASP A 389 23.12 14.22 10.81
CA ASP A 389 22.57 13.29 11.82
C ASP A 389 21.20 12.73 11.36
N HIS A 390 20.93 11.44 11.51
CA HIS A 390 19.68 10.83 11.05
C HIS A 390 19.43 9.53 11.81
N PHE A 391 18.20 9.03 11.74
CA PHE A 391 17.90 7.73 12.33
C PHE A 391 18.67 6.66 11.58
N ARG A 392 19.50 5.89 12.26
CA ARG A 392 20.27 4.79 11.66
C ARG A 392 19.76 3.47 12.20
N THR A 393 19.25 2.62 11.33
CA THR A 393 18.78 1.30 11.70
C THR A 393 19.95 0.32 11.89
N PRO A 394 19.89 -0.65 12.83
CA PRO A 394 20.82 -1.76 12.85
C PRO A 394 20.95 -2.44 11.47
N THR A 395 22.17 -2.68 10.99
CA THR A 395 22.43 -3.25 9.64
C THR A 395 21.73 -4.59 9.41
N VAL A 396 21.48 -5.34 10.48
CA VAL A 396 20.76 -6.62 10.43
C VAL A 396 19.33 -6.42 9.91
N LEU A 397 18.65 -5.32 10.23
CA LEU A 397 17.25 -5.11 9.86
C LEU A 397 17.04 -4.94 8.34
N PRO A 398 17.79 -4.10 7.59
CA PRO A 398 17.69 -4.05 6.14
C PRO A 398 18.07 -5.35 5.44
N VAL A 399 19.05 -6.10 5.97
CA VAL A 399 19.46 -7.40 5.40
C VAL A 399 18.34 -8.43 5.57
N LEU A 400 17.78 -8.53 6.77
CA LEU A 400 16.61 -9.39 7.03
C LEU A 400 15.39 -8.92 6.24
N GLY A 401 15.21 -7.61 6.05
CA GLY A 401 14.17 -7.03 5.19
C GLY A 401 14.30 -7.51 3.75
N ALA A 402 15.50 -7.36 3.15
CA ALA A 402 15.77 -7.87 1.81
C ALA A 402 15.57 -9.39 1.70
N ALA A 403 16.07 -10.16 2.68
CA ALA A 403 15.88 -11.61 2.73
C ALA A 403 14.40 -11.99 2.86
N SER A 404 13.61 -11.26 3.64
CA SER A 404 12.18 -11.47 3.78
C SER A 404 11.41 -11.21 2.48
N CYS A 405 11.81 -10.20 1.71
CA CYS A 405 11.21 -9.94 0.40
C CYS A 405 11.43 -11.12 -0.56
N VAL A 406 12.66 -11.67 -0.58
CA VAL A 406 12.96 -12.85 -1.38
C VAL A 406 12.17 -14.06 -0.88
N ALA A 407 12.14 -14.31 0.43
CA ALA A 407 11.42 -15.43 1.02
C ALA A 407 9.92 -15.39 0.71
N LEU A 408 9.25 -14.25 0.91
CA LEU A 408 7.84 -14.09 0.56
C LEU A 408 7.59 -14.25 -0.94
N ALA A 409 8.49 -13.74 -1.79
CA ALA A 409 8.35 -13.88 -3.24
C ALA A 409 8.40 -15.35 -3.69
N THR A 410 9.11 -16.23 -2.97
CA THR A 410 9.11 -17.68 -3.27
C THR A 410 7.80 -18.39 -2.95
N GLN A 411 6.94 -17.81 -2.10
CA GLN A 411 5.64 -18.40 -1.75
C GLN A 411 4.51 -17.97 -2.69
N ILE A 412 4.80 -17.04 -3.60
CA ILE A 412 3.81 -16.52 -4.54
C ILE A 412 3.63 -17.52 -5.70
N GLU A 413 2.39 -17.77 -6.07
CA GLU A 413 2.03 -18.69 -7.16
C GLU A 413 2.61 -18.28 -8.51
N ALA A 414 2.88 -19.27 -9.36
CA ALA A 414 3.46 -19.06 -10.69
C ALA A 414 2.60 -18.16 -11.60
N GLU A 415 1.28 -18.24 -11.48
CA GLU A 415 0.37 -17.36 -12.24
C GLU A 415 0.54 -15.89 -11.85
N VAL A 416 0.66 -15.61 -10.55
CA VAL A 416 0.90 -14.26 -10.03
C VAL A 416 2.28 -13.77 -10.47
N TRP A 417 3.28 -14.64 -10.48
CA TRP A 417 4.60 -14.33 -11.03
C TRP A 417 4.56 -13.97 -12.50
N LEU A 418 3.79 -14.69 -13.33
CA LEU A 418 3.64 -14.38 -14.75
C LEU A 418 3.03 -12.97 -14.94
N ARG A 419 1.97 -12.66 -14.19
CA ARG A 419 1.32 -11.33 -14.21
C ARG A 419 2.29 -10.24 -13.75
N GLY A 420 2.98 -10.46 -12.63
CA GLY A 420 3.94 -9.51 -12.07
C GLY A 420 5.14 -9.29 -12.98
N LEU A 421 5.70 -10.34 -13.55
CA LEU A 421 6.84 -10.27 -14.46
C LEU A 421 6.47 -9.57 -15.76
N LEU A 422 5.25 -9.77 -16.29
CA LEU A 422 4.75 -9.01 -17.43
C LEU A 422 4.67 -7.51 -17.11
N VAL A 423 4.14 -7.14 -15.94
CA VAL A 423 4.09 -5.74 -15.50
C VAL A 423 5.50 -5.16 -15.34
N VAL A 424 6.41 -5.86 -14.66
CA VAL A 424 7.80 -5.43 -14.50
C VAL A 424 8.49 -5.32 -15.87
N ALA A 425 8.27 -6.26 -16.77
CA ALA A 425 8.82 -6.24 -18.13
C ALA A 425 8.35 -5.00 -18.90
N VAL A 426 7.04 -4.71 -18.90
CA VAL A 426 6.50 -3.47 -19.50
C VAL A 426 7.15 -2.24 -18.88
N GLY A 427 7.29 -2.20 -17.55
CA GLY A 427 8.00 -1.14 -16.85
C GLY A 427 9.45 -0.99 -17.31
N THR A 428 10.22 -2.08 -17.37
CA THR A 428 11.62 -2.05 -17.80
C THR A 428 11.79 -1.61 -19.26
N VAL A 429 10.88 -2.02 -20.15
CA VAL A 429 10.88 -1.58 -21.56
C VAL A 429 10.58 -0.09 -21.66
N LEU A 430 9.57 0.40 -20.93
CA LEU A 430 9.26 1.84 -20.88
C LEU A 430 10.44 2.64 -20.29
N ALA A 431 11.09 2.12 -19.25
CA ALA A 431 12.28 2.72 -18.66
C ALA A 431 13.42 2.84 -19.67
N ALA A 432 13.68 1.77 -20.43
CA ALA A 432 14.71 1.74 -21.46
C ALA A 432 14.41 2.73 -22.59
N VAL A 433 13.16 2.78 -23.07
CA VAL A 433 12.71 3.75 -24.09
C VAL A 433 12.88 5.18 -23.59
N ALA A 434 12.49 5.46 -22.34
CA ALA A 434 12.65 6.79 -21.74
C ALA A 434 14.14 7.17 -21.58
N ALA A 435 15.00 6.23 -21.19
CA ALA A 435 16.44 6.44 -21.08
C ALA A 435 17.08 6.77 -22.43
N VAL A 436 16.72 6.03 -23.49
CA VAL A 436 17.21 6.29 -24.87
C VAL A 436 16.76 7.66 -25.37
N ARG A 437 15.50 8.05 -25.11
CA ARG A 437 14.98 9.37 -25.49
C ARG A 437 15.72 10.51 -24.80
N ARG A 438 16.03 10.37 -23.50
CA ARG A 438 16.81 11.36 -22.75
C ARG A 438 18.25 11.45 -23.21
N GLY A 439 18.87 10.33 -23.58
CA GLY A 439 20.21 10.31 -24.17
C GLY A 439 20.27 11.13 -25.46
N ARG A 440 19.36 10.82 -26.41
CA ARG A 440 19.27 11.56 -27.69
C ARG A 440 19.02 13.06 -27.51
N ALA A 441 18.19 13.45 -26.54
CA ALA A 441 17.93 14.85 -26.25
C ALA A 441 19.14 15.59 -25.67
N ARG A 442 19.97 14.91 -24.86
CA ARG A 442 21.24 15.47 -24.35
C ARG A 442 22.27 15.62 -25.46
N ASP A 443 22.39 14.63 -26.33
CA ASP A 443 23.33 14.68 -27.46
C ASP A 443 22.95 15.79 -28.44
N ALA A 444 21.65 15.99 -28.69
CA ALA A 444 21.15 17.09 -29.52
C ALA A 444 21.38 18.48 -28.90
N ALA A 445 21.35 18.60 -27.57
CA ALA A 445 21.60 19.86 -26.85
C ALA A 445 23.08 20.14 -26.59
N GLY A 446 23.96 19.14 -26.70
CA GLY A 446 25.42 19.31 -26.62
C GLY A 446 26.09 19.60 -27.98
N ASN A 447 25.38 19.35 -29.09
CA ASN A 447 25.82 19.65 -30.46
C ASN A 447 25.22 20.96 -31.01
N ALA A 448 24.43 21.69 -30.21
CA ALA A 448 23.90 23.01 -30.50
C ALA A 448 24.58 24.03 -29.56
#